data_AF-A0A093YUP2-F1
#
_entry.id   AF-A0A093YUP2-F1
#
_cell.length_a   1.000
_cell.length_b   1.000
_cell.length_c   1.000
_cell.angle_alpha   90.00
_cell.angle_beta   90.00
_cell.angle_gamma   90.00
#
_symmetry.space_group_name_H-M   'P 1'
#
loop_
_entity.id
_entity.type
_entity.pdbx_description
1 polymer ?
#
loop_
_entity_poly.entity_id
_entity_poly.type
_entity_poly.pdbx_seq_one_letter_code
_entity_poly.pdbx_strand_id
1 'polypeptide(L)'
;PFEQSPSGIMAIVVDVIALPYIGYITWDEYTGAPLGLREPKTKMRLVLLDLFFIIFESANLSLAFQAITDRDGPCFSNSDGGRPHDMDPNLCGQVKALAAILFIALVAWGLTFTVSILRLVQRVGGRDEKD
;
A
#
# COMPACT_ATOMS: atom_id res chain seq x y z
N PRO A 1 -16.37 -10.55 -18.82
CA PRO A 1 -14.97 -10.70 -18.34
C PRO A 1 -14.49 -9.37 -17.79
N PHE A 2 -14.27 -9.30 -16.48
CA PHE A 2 -13.84 -8.08 -15.82
C PHE A 2 -12.35 -7.83 -16.11
N GLU A 3 -12.07 -6.84 -16.94
CA GLU A 3 -10.74 -6.31 -17.20
C GLU A 3 -10.25 -5.62 -15.92
N GLN A 4 -9.62 -6.39 -15.03
CA GLN A 4 -8.80 -5.83 -13.96
C GLN A 4 -7.68 -5.02 -14.63
N SER A 5 -7.57 -3.73 -14.32
CA SER A 5 -6.46 -2.92 -14.80
C SER A 5 -5.14 -3.64 -14.50
N PRO A 6 -4.35 -4.04 -15.52
CA PRO A 6 -3.13 -4.84 -15.33
C PRO A 6 -2.15 -4.23 -14.32
N SER A 7 -2.22 -2.91 -14.16
CA SER A 7 -1.44 -2.12 -13.21
C SER A 7 -1.75 -2.43 -11.74
N GLY A 8 -3.02 -2.66 -11.37
CA GLY A 8 -3.40 -2.92 -9.97
C GLY A 8 -2.95 -4.29 -9.49
N ILE A 9 -3.12 -5.32 -10.34
CA ILE A 9 -2.67 -6.68 -10.03
C ILE A 9 -1.14 -6.74 -9.93
N MET A 10 -0.43 -6.11 -10.86
CA MET A 10 1.03 -6.12 -10.85
C MET A 10 1.60 -5.44 -9.60
N ALA A 11 0.99 -4.35 -9.15
CA ALA A 11 1.39 -3.68 -7.91
C ALA A 11 1.21 -4.57 -6.68
N ILE A 12 0.04 -5.20 -6.54
CA ILE A 12 -0.25 -6.11 -5.42
C ILE A 12 0.74 -7.29 -5.40
N VAL A 13 1.05 -7.89 -6.57
CA VAL A 13 1.98 -9.02 -6.66
C VAL A 13 3.40 -8.61 -6.24
N VAL A 14 3.86 -7.45 -6.67
CA VAL A 14 5.19 -6.94 -6.29
C VAL A 14 5.24 -6.62 -4.80
N ASP A 15 4.18 -6.06 -4.24
CA ASP A 15 4.08 -5.73 -2.81
C ASP A 15 4.16 -6.97 -1.92
N VAL A 16 3.48 -8.05 -2.30
CA VAL A 16 3.49 -9.32 -1.56
C VAL A 16 4.90 -9.93 -1.46
N ILE A 17 5.77 -9.67 -2.45
CA ILE A 17 7.17 -10.15 -2.45
C ILE A 17 8.08 -9.13 -1.75
N ALA A 18 7.84 -7.83 -1.96
CA ALA A 18 8.65 -6.76 -1.41
C ALA A 18 8.52 -6.65 0.11
N LEU A 19 7.31 -6.80 0.67
CA LEU A 19 7.04 -6.72 2.11
C LEU A 19 7.87 -7.70 2.96
N PRO A 20 7.85 -9.02 2.72
CA PRO A 20 8.67 -9.95 3.50
C PRO A 20 10.17 -9.73 3.28
N TYR A 21 10.59 -9.33 2.08
CA TYR A 21 11.98 -8.99 1.81
C TYR A 21 12.44 -7.78 2.63
N ILE A 22 11.62 -6.72 2.67
CA ILE A 22 11.85 -5.49 3.46
C ILE A 22 11.81 -5.77 4.96
N GLY A 23 10.85 -6.60 5.42
CA GLY A 23 10.76 -7.03 6.81
C GLY A 23 12.00 -7.83 7.23
N TYR A 24 12.47 -8.74 6.38
CA TYR A 24 13.65 -9.56 6.64
C TYR A 24 14.93 -8.72 6.74
N ILE A 25 15.19 -7.82 5.80
CA ILE A 25 16.36 -6.91 5.87
C ILE A 25 16.27 -5.99 7.10
N THR A 26 15.07 -5.52 7.45
CA THR A 26 14.87 -4.64 8.61
C THR A 26 15.12 -5.40 9.92
N TRP A 27 14.67 -6.66 10.00
CA TRP A 27 14.89 -7.54 11.14
C TRP A 27 16.37 -7.89 11.30
N ASP A 28 17.03 -8.26 10.20
CA ASP A 28 18.48 -8.53 10.16
C ASP A 28 19.28 -7.31 10.62
N GLU A 29 18.87 -6.10 10.24
CA GLU A 29 19.51 -4.86 10.68
C GLU A 29 19.20 -4.49 12.15
N TYR A 30 18.10 -5.00 12.72
CA TYR A 30 17.75 -4.82 14.15
C TYR A 30 18.43 -5.84 15.06
N THR A 31 18.72 -7.03 14.56
CA THR A 31 19.32 -8.15 15.33
C THR A 31 20.81 -8.37 15.03
N GLY A 32 21.34 -7.78 13.96
CA GLY A 32 22.75 -7.79 13.62
C GLY A 32 23.60 -6.92 14.56
N ALA A 33 24.79 -7.43 14.90
CA ALA A 33 25.82 -6.71 15.65
C ALA A 33 26.16 -5.34 15.02
N PRO A 34 26.60 -4.33 15.80
CA PRO A 34 26.77 -2.95 15.34
C PRO A 34 27.86 -2.83 14.28
N LEU A 35 27.50 -2.95 13.00
CA LEU A 35 28.42 -2.83 11.87
C LEU A 35 28.39 -1.41 11.31
N GLY A 36 29.28 -0.57 11.84
CA GLY A 36 29.54 0.81 11.41
C GLY A 36 30.16 0.97 10.01
N LEU A 37 29.94 0.04 9.07
CA LEU A 37 30.51 0.09 7.71
C LEU A 37 29.54 -0.42 6.62
N ARG A 38 28.22 -0.30 6.80
CA ARG A 38 27.24 -0.60 5.75
C ARG A 38 26.77 0.69 5.08
N GLU A 39 26.96 0.76 3.77
CA GLU A 39 26.61 1.90 2.90
C GLU A 39 25.17 2.38 3.16
N PRO A 40 24.97 3.65 3.59
CA PRO A 40 23.65 4.22 3.88
C PRO A 40 22.74 4.37 2.65
N LYS A 41 23.25 4.08 1.45
CA LYS A 41 22.54 4.23 0.18
C LYS A 41 21.38 3.24 0.00
N THR A 42 21.46 2.04 0.59
CA THR A 42 20.38 1.05 0.48
C THR A 42 19.15 1.45 1.30
N LYS A 43 19.36 2.18 2.40
CA LYS A 43 18.29 2.60 3.33
C LYS A 43 17.39 3.70 2.77
N MET A 44 17.98 4.70 2.10
CA MET A 44 17.21 5.79 1.47
C MET A 44 16.32 5.29 0.31
N ARG A 45 16.79 4.29 -0.45
CA ARG A 45 16.00 3.70 -1.55
C ARG A 45 14.79 2.91 -1.04
N LEU A 46 14.91 2.28 0.13
CA LEU A 46 13.81 1.54 0.76
C LEU A 46 12.64 2.46 1.13
N VAL A 47 12.94 3.62 1.73
CA VAL A 47 11.93 4.61 2.15
C VAL A 47 11.25 5.28 0.95
N LEU A 48 12.01 5.58 -0.10
CA LEU A 48 11.45 6.12 -1.35
C LEU A 48 10.50 5.14 -2.05
N LEU A 49 10.83 3.84 -1.98
CA LEU A 49 10.02 2.78 -2.57
C LEU A 49 8.71 2.58 -1.80
N ASP A 50 8.76 2.61 -0.47
CA ASP A 50 7.57 2.62 0.40
C ASP A 50 6.66 3.84 0.10
N LEU A 51 7.24 5.04 0.01
CA LEU A 51 6.51 6.26 -0.35
C LEU A 51 5.84 6.16 -1.72
N PHE A 52 6.51 5.56 -2.71
CA PHE A 52 5.94 5.35 -4.04
C PHE A 52 4.73 4.41 -4.00
N PHE A 53 4.81 3.33 -3.23
CA PHE A 53 3.69 2.41 -3.05
C PHE A 53 2.51 3.05 -2.32
N ILE A 54 2.75 3.86 -1.28
CA ILE A 54 1.67 4.62 -0.61
C ILE A 54 0.92 5.53 -1.60
N ILE A 55 1.63 6.23 -2.50
CA ILE A 55 1.01 7.10 -3.50
C ILE A 55 0.19 6.29 -4.51
N PHE A 56 0.75 5.18 -4.99
CA PHE A 56 0.08 4.34 -5.97
C PHE A 56 -1.17 3.66 -5.39
N GLU A 57 -1.04 3.02 -4.23
CA GLU A 57 -2.14 2.36 -3.51
C GLU A 57 -3.25 3.35 -3.15
N SER A 58 -2.93 4.58 -2.74
CA SER A 58 -3.93 5.61 -2.44
C SER A 58 -4.69 6.09 -3.67
N ALA A 59 -4.03 6.19 -4.82
CA ALA A 59 -4.70 6.46 -6.09
C ALA A 59 -5.66 5.32 -6.47
N ASN A 60 -5.20 4.07 -6.38
CA ASN A 60 -6.05 2.90 -6.69
C ASN A 60 -7.21 2.75 -5.69
N LEU A 61 -6.99 3.04 -4.40
CA LEU A 61 -8.05 3.05 -3.39
C LEU A 61 -9.10 4.13 -3.70
N SER A 62 -8.68 5.31 -4.17
CA SER A 62 -9.60 6.38 -4.58
C SER A 62 -10.46 5.96 -5.77
N LEU A 63 -9.87 5.32 -6.80
CA LEU A 63 -10.64 4.77 -7.92
C LEU A 63 -11.61 3.68 -7.47
N ALA A 64 -11.16 2.78 -6.58
CA ALA A 64 -12.02 1.72 -6.05
C ALA A 64 -13.19 2.30 -5.23
N PHE A 65 -12.94 3.35 -4.43
CA PHE A 65 -13.99 4.01 -3.66
C PHE A 65 -15.00 4.76 -4.54
N GLN A 66 -14.54 5.39 -5.63
CA GLN A 66 -15.42 5.99 -6.63
C GLN A 66 -16.31 4.93 -7.27
N ALA A 67 -15.77 3.78 -7.65
CA ALA A 67 -16.56 2.68 -8.23
C ALA A 67 -17.61 2.10 -7.27
N ILE A 68 -17.41 2.21 -5.95
CA ILE A 68 -18.38 1.76 -4.93
C ILE A 68 -19.43 2.85 -4.62
N THR A 69 -19.05 4.12 -4.67
CA THR A 69 -19.91 5.27 -4.32
C THR A 69 -20.78 5.74 -5.47
N ASP A 70 -20.42 5.41 -6.70
CA ASP A 70 -21.16 5.85 -7.88
C ASP A 70 -22.62 5.36 -7.86
N ARG A 71 -23.55 6.28 -8.12
CA ARG A 71 -25.01 6.04 -8.06
C ARG A 71 -25.50 5.17 -9.21
N ASP A 72 -24.78 5.17 -10.33
CA ASP A 72 -24.96 4.26 -11.45
C ASP A 72 -23.93 3.10 -11.40
N GLY A 73 -23.24 2.97 -10.27
CA GLY A 73 -22.15 2.03 -10.07
C GLY A 73 -22.60 0.59 -9.83
N PRO A 74 -21.67 -0.38 -9.97
CA PRO A 74 -21.96 -1.81 -9.83
C PRO A 74 -22.47 -2.25 -8.44
N CYS A 75 -22.43 -1.37 -7.44
CA CYS A 75 -22.96 -1.60 -6.09
C CYS A 75 -24.33 -0.92 -5.82
N PHE A 76 -24.88 -0.15 -6.77
CA PHE A 76 -26.18 0.51 -6.60
C PHE A 76 -27.29 -0.28 -7.31
N SER A 77 -28.22 -0.84 -6.54
CA SER A 77 -29.43 -1.48 -7.06
C SER A 77 -30.55 -0.45 -7.15
N ASN A 78 -30.70 0.23 -8.30
CA ASN A 78 -31.85 1.11 -8.50
C ASN A 78 -33.08 0.24 -8.85
N SER A 79 -33.92 -0.03 -7.86
CA SER A 79 -35.17 -0.81 -8.01
C SER A 79 -36.30 -0.04 -8.70
N ASP A 80 -36.03 1.13 -9.30
CA ASP A 80 -37.06 2.01 -9.84
C ASP A 80 -37.12 1.94 -11.38
N GLY A 81 -37.98 1.04 -11.88
CA GLY A 81 -38.86 1.34 -13.01
C GLY A 81 -38.38 1.24 -14.46
N GLY A 82 -37.20 0.72 -14.80
CA GLY A 82 -36.79 0.71 -16.22
C GLY A 82 -35.67 -0.25 -16.62
N ARG A 83 -36.04 -1.52 -16.85
CA ARG A 83 -35.23 -2.66 -17.34
C ARG A 83 -34.32 -3.30 -16.28
N PRO A 84 -34.39 -4.63 -16.10
CA PRO A 84 -33.46 -5.35 -15.24
C PRO A 84 -32.11 -5.39 -15.94
N HIS A 85 -31.22 -4.46 -15.62
CA HIS A 85 -29.81 -4.73 -15.85
C HIS A 85 -29.43 -5.75 -14.78
N ASP A 86 -29.31 -7.02 -15.16
CA ASP A 86 -28.77 -8.09 -14.31
C ASP A 86 -27.36 -7.66 -13.87
N MET A 87 -27.28 -6.98 -12.73
CA MET A 87 -26.01 -6.61 -12.13
C MET A 87 -25.56 -7.78 -11.27
N ASP A 88 -24.48 -8.42 -11.71
CA ASP A 88 -23.90 -9.59 -11.06
C ASP A 88 -23.44 -9.20 -9.64
N PRO A 89 -24.05 -9.74 -8.56
CA PRO A 89 -23.70 -9.39 -7.18
C PRO A 89 -22.23 -9.69 -6.85
N ASN A 90 -21.61 -10.57 -7.65
CA ASN A 90 -20.19 -10.87 -7.57
C ASN A 90 -19.28 -9.67 -7.87
N LEU A 91 -19.72 -8.75 -8.73
CA LEU A 91 -18.92 -7.60 -9.13
C LEU A 91 -18.74 -6.61 -7.98
N CYS A 92 -19.83 -6.28 -7.29
CA CYS A 92 -19.78 -5.43 -6.08
C CYS A 92 -18.90 -6.06 -4.98
N GLY A 93 -18.96 -7.39 -4.83
CA GLY A 93 -18.09 -8.13 -3.92
C GLY A 93 -16.60 -7.97 -4.26
N GLN A 94 -16.24 -8.04 -5.55
CA GLN A 94 -14.86 -7.90 -6.00
C GLN A 94 -14.31 -6.49 -5.79
N VAL A 95 -15.04 -5.42 -6.16
CA VAL A 95 -14.56 -4.05 -5.94
C VAL A 95 -14.43 -3.71 -4.45
N LYS A 96 -15.33 -4.23 -3.61
CA LYS A 96 -15.24 -4.10 -2.15
C LYS A 96 -14.01 -4.83 -1.59
N ALA A 97 -13.71 -6.02 -2.10
CA ALA A 97 -12.53 -6.78 -1.71
C ALA A 97 -11.23 -6.07 -2.10
N LEU A 98 -11.15 -5.52 -3.31
CA LEU A 98 -10.00 -4.73 -3.76
C LEU A 98 -9.78 -3.50 -2.87
N ALA A 99 -10.83 -2.73 -2.61
CA ALA A 99 -10.75 -1.57 -1.72
C ALA A 99 -10.27 -1.95 -0.30
N ALA A 100 -10.74 -3.07 0.25
CA ALA A 100 -10.32 -3.55 1.56
C ALA A 100 -8.83 -3.95 1.60
N ILE A 101 -8.34 -4.64 0.57
CA ILE A 101 -6.94 -5.07 0.48
C ILE A 101 -6.01 -3.86 0.34
N LEU A 102 -6.31 -2.93 -0.57
CA LEU A 102 -5.53 -1.70 -0.78
C LEU A 102 -5.47 -0.84 0.50
N PHE A 103 -6.57 -0.80 1.27
CA PHE A 103 -6.60 -0.10 2.54
C PHE A 103 -5.66 -0.72 3.59
N ILE A 104 -5.66 -2.05 3.72
CA ILE A 104 -4.76 -2.76 4.64
C ILE A 104 -3.30 -2.56 4.22
N ALA A 105 -3.01 -2.63 2.91
CA ALA A 105 -1.69 -2.38 2.36
C ALA A 105 -1.20 -0.95 2.69
N LEU A 106 -2.04 0.07 2.49
CA LEU A 106 -1.73 1.46 2.85
C LEU A 106 -1.36 1.63 4.33
N VAL A 107 -2.06 0.96 5.24
CA VAL A 107 -1.74 1.01 6.67
C VAL A 107 -0.40 0.33 6.96
N ALA A 108 -0.14 -0.84 6.36
CA ALA A 108 1.12 -1.57 6.54
C ALA A 108 2.34 -0.78 6.04
N TRP A 109 2.22 -0.19 4.84
CA TRP A 109 3.24 0.69 4.26
C TRP A 109 3.40 1.97 5.10
N GLY A 110 2.31 2.61 5.53
CA GLY A 110 2.36 3.80 6.40
C GLY A 110 3.08 3.56 7.74
N LEU A 111 2.91 2.39 8.35
CA LEU A 111 3.64 2.01 9.57
C LEU A 111 5.13 1.80 9.30
N THR A 112 5.48 1.15 8.18
CA THR A 112 6.87 0.93 7.74
C THR A 112 7.59 2.25 7.48
N PHE A 113 6.91 3.18 6.82
CA PHE A 113 7.39 4.54 6.57
C PHE A 113 7.62 5.29 7.88
N THR A 114 6.65 5.22 8.81
CA THR A 114 6.74 5.88 10.13
C THR A 114 7.94 5.38 10.92
N VAL A 115 8.15 4.05 11.00
CA VAL A 115 9.32 3.48 11.68
C VAL A 115 10.63 3.92 11.02
N SER A 116 10.66 3.96 9.69
CA SER A 116 11.83 4.40 8.94
C SER A 116 12.21 5.87 9.23
N ILE A 117 11.22 6.75 9.33
CA ILE A 117 11.40 8.17 9.69
C ILE A 117 11.83 8.32 11.15
N LEU A 118 11.19 7.62 12.10
CA LEU A 118 11.56 7.70 13.52
C LEU A 118 13.02 7.30 13.75
N ARG A 119 13.49 6.25 13.05
CA ARG A 119 14.90 5.84 13.07
C ARG A 119 15.83 6.90 12.50
N LEU A 120 15.41 7.63 11.47
CA LEU A 120 16.19 8.73 10.90
C LEU A 120 16.31 9.89 11.90
N VAL A 121 15.20 10.29 12.51
CA VAL A 121 15.15 11.36 13.51
C VAL A 121 16.01 11.03 14.72
N GLN A 122 15.91 9.81 15.27
CA GLN A 122 16.74 9.38 16.40
C GLN A 122 18.25 9.41 16.08
N ARG A 123 18.63 9.08 14.85
CA ARG A 123 20.04 9.10 14.41
C ARG A 123 20.56 10.52 14.20
N VAL A 124 19.71 11.45 13.77
CA VAL A 124 20.07 12.86 13.57
C VAL A 124 20.15 13.58 14.93
N GLY A 125 19.11 13.45 15.77
CA GLY A 125 19.07 14.09 17.09
C GLY A 125 20.14 13.59 18.08
N GLY A 126 20.62 12.35 17.93
CA GLY A 126 21.75 11.84 18.73
C GLY A 126 23.12 12.43 18.36
N ARG A 127 23.23 13.22 17.28
CA ARG A 127 24.47 13.93 16.93
C ARG A 127 24.55 15.32 17.57
N ASP A 128 23.43 15.97 17.85
CA ASP A 128 23.40 17.33 18.41
C ASP A 128 23.77 17.42 19.90
N GLU A 129 23.71 16.31 20.66
CA GLU A 129 24.10 16.31 22.10
C GLU A 129 25.61 16.05 22.33
N LYS A 130 26.42 15.96 21.26
CA LYS A 130 27.87 15.72 21.36
C LYS A 130 28.77 16.86 20.90
N ASP A 131 28.19 17.99 20.49
CA ASP A 131 28.96 19.20 20.15
C ASP A 131 28.84 20.28 21.23
#